data_AF-R7BQI7-F1
#
_entry.id   AF-R7BQI7-F1
#
_cell.length_a   1.000
_cell.length_b   1.000
_cell.length_c   1.000
_cell.angle_alpha   90.00
_cell.angle_beta   90.00
_cell.angle_gamma   90.00
#
_symmetry.space_group_name_H-M   'P 1'
#
loop_
_entity.id
_entity.type
_entity.pdbx_description
1 polymer ?
#
loop_
_entity_poly.entity_id
_entity_poly.type
_entity_poly.pdbx_seq_one_letter_code
_entity_poly.pdbx_strand_id
1 'polypeptide(L)' 'MNIPTKISGIKRDDIEHLSRTAEKEANPLYPVPKLMTAQELADLYAEIADWSQ' A
#
# COMPACT_ATOMS: atom_id res chain seq x y z
N MET A 1 0.75 3.09 22.11
CA MET A 1 -0.51 3.07 21.33
C MET A 1 -0.63 1.68 20.72
N ASN A 2 -1.78 1.01 20.84
CA ASN A 2 -1.99 -0.37 20.38
C ASN A 2 -2.33 -0.43 18.88
N ILE A 3 -1.56 0.29 18.04
CA ILE A 3 -1.77 0.31 16.60
C ILE A 3 -0.86 -0.75 15.97
N PRO A 4 -1.40 -1.68 15.16
CA PRO A 4 -0.60 -2.67 14.45
C PRO A 4 0.40 -2.02 13.49
N THR A 5 1.59 -2.60 13.38
CA THR A 5 2.63 -2.17 12.43
C THR A 5 2.59 -2.93 11.10
N LYS A 6 1.73 -3.96 11.01
CA LYS A 6 1.48 -4.78 9.82
C LYS A 6 -0.02 -4.93 9.58
N ILE A 7 -0.38 -5.22 8.33
CA ILE A 7 -1.77 -5.42 7.90
C ILE A 7 -1.98 -6.90 7.61
N SER A 8 -2.83 -7.55 8.41
CA SER A 8 -3.27 -8.93 8.15
C SER A 8 -4.34 -8.98 7.06
N GLY A 9 -4.41 -10.09 6.33
CA GLY A 9 -5.45 -10.36 5.33
C GLY A 9 -5.16 -9.86 3.90
N ILE A 10 -4.02 -9.20 3.67
CA ILE A 10 -3.55 -8.91 2.30
C ILE A 10 -3.15 -10.21 1.62
N LYS A 11 -3.72 -10.48 0.44
CA LYS A 11 -3.29 -11.60 -0.41
C LYS A 11 -2.33 -11.11 -1.50
N ARG A 12 -1.39 -11.97 -1.90
CA ARG A 12 -0.42 -11.63 -2.96
C ARG A 12 -1.11 -11.24 -4.27
N ASP A 13 -2.18 -11.94 -4.62
CA ASP A 13 -2.93 -11.71 -5.85
C ASP A 13 -3.68 -10.36 -5.84
N ASP A 14 -3.94 -9.78 -4.66
CA ASP A 14 -4.63 -8.49 -4.54
C ASP A 14 -3.68 -7.29 -4.75
N ILE A 15 -2.35 -7.49 -4.64
CA ILE A 15 -1.37 -6.39 -4.63
C ILE A 15 -1.45 -5.54 -5.89
N GLU A 16 -1.55 -6.16 -7.08
CA GLU A 16 -1.63 -5.41 -8.34
C GLU A 16 -2.87 -4.52 -8.39
N HIS A 17 -4.02 -5.06 -7.96
CA HIS A 17 -5.27 -4.32 -7.98
C HIS A 17 -5.25 -3.16 -6.98
N LEU A 18 -4.74 -3.41 -5.76
CA LEU A 18 -4.64 -2.41 -4.70
C LEU A 18 -3.73 -1.26 -5.12
N SER A 19 -2.56 -1.57 -5.69
CA SER A 19 -1.59 -0.55 -6.03
C SER A 19 -2.03 0.34 -7.19
N ARG A 20 -2.68 -0.22 -8.22
CA ARG A 20 -3.27 0.54 -9.33
C ARG A 20 -4.41 1.44 -8.86
N THR A 21 -5.24 0.93 -7.96
CA THR A 21 -6.36 1.70 -7.39
C THR A 21 -5.81 2.87 -6.56
N ALA A 22 -4.85 2.61 -5.68
CA ALA A 22 -4.22 3.63 -4.85
C ALA A 22 -3.49 4.71 -5.66
N GLU A 23 -2.76 4.34 -6.73
CA GLU A 23 -2.13 5.31 -7.63
C GLU A 23 -3.16 6.22 -8.31
N LYS A 24 -4.28 5.65 -8.77
CA LYS A 24 -5.36 6.41 -9.44
C LYS A 24 -6.12 7.32 -8.48
N GLU A 25 -6.29 6.90 -7.24
CA GLU A 25 -7.01 7.64 -6.21
C GLU A 25 -6.12 8.65 -5.45
N ALA A 26 -4.82 8.66 -5.72
CA ALA A 26 -3.87 9.58 -5.10
C ALA A 26 -4.21 11.04 -5.43
N ASN A 27 -4.95 11.68 -4.52
CA ASN A 27 -5.35 13.09 -4.60
C ASN A 27 -4.82 13.84 -3.38
N PRO A 28 -3.53 14.21 -3.36
CA PRO A 28 -2.97 14.86 -2.19
C PRO A 28 -3.59 16.26 -2.01
N LEU A 29 -4.12 16.54 -0.82
CA LEU A 29 -4.67 17.85 -0.45
C LEU A 29 -3.57 18.93 -0.31
N TYR A 30 -2.31 18.52 -0.14
CA TYR A 30 -1.14 19.37 0.06
C TYR A 30 0.08 18.80 -0.69
N PRO A 31 1.14 19.61 -0.92
CA PRO A 31 2.35 19.13 -1.57
C PRO A 31 2.94 17.94 -0.80
N VAL A 32 3.07 16.80 -1.47
CA VAL A 32 3.75 15.63 -0.93
C VAL A 32 5.19 15.58 -1.46
N PRO A 33 6.17 15.12 -0.67
CA PRO A 33 7.55 15.03 -1.12
C PRO A 33 7.76 14.09 -2.31
N LYS A 34 6.88 13.08 -2.44
CA LYS A 34 6.94 12.07 -3.49
C LYS A 34 5.53 11.53 -3.76
N LEU A 35 5.18 11.44 -5.04
CA LEU A 35 4.07 10.61 -5.52
C LEU A 35 4.63 9.23 -5.85
N MET A 36 4.02 8.19 -5.29
CA MET A 36 4.42 6.81 -5.56
C MET A 36 3.66 6.28 -6.77
N THR A 37 4.36 5.54 -7.61
CA THR A 37 3.77 4.77 -8.71
C THR A 37 3.06 3.52 -8.19
N ALA A 38 2.24 2.87 -9.02
CA ALA A 38 1.64 1.57 -8.68
C ALA A 38 2.68 0.50 -8.35
N GLN A 39 3.89 0.55 -8.93
CA GLN A 39 4.95 -0.39 -8.58
C GLN A 39 5.50 -0.13 -7.18
N GLU A 40 5.77 1.14 -6.85
CA GLU A 40 6.28 1.52 -5.53
C GLU A 40 5.25 1.27 -4.42
N LEU A 41 3.95 1.45 -4.73
CA LEU A 41 2.85 1.09 -3.84
C LEU A 41 2.74 -0.43 -3.65
N ALA A 42 2.99 -1.22 -4.69
CA ALA A 42 3.01 -2.69 -4.58
C ALA A 42 4.14 -3.17 -3.65
N ASP A 43 5.33 -2.58 -3.77
CA ASP A 43 6.46 -2.87 -2.90
C ASP A 43 6.13 -2.50 -1.44
N LEU A 44 5.46 -1.35 -1.23
CA LEU A 44 4.98 -0.93 0.10
C LEU A 44 3.97 -1.92 0.67
N TYR A 45 2.96 -2.35 -0.09
CA TYR A 45 2.00 -3.36 0.36
C TYR A 45 2.71 -4.66 0.76
N ALA A 46 3.71 -5.08 -0.02
CA ALA A 46 4.48 -6.28 0.29
C ALA A 46 5.31 -6.14 1.58
N GLU A 47 5.82 -4.93 1.86
CA GLU A 47 6.54 -4.62 3.09
C GLU A 47 5.62 -4.65 4.30
N ILE A 48 4.43 -4.02 4.23
CA ILE A 48 3.55 -3.85 5.40
C ILE A 48 2.58 -5.00 5.62
N ALA A 49 2.43 -5.91 4.67
CA ALA A 49 1.60 -7.10 4.83
C ALA A 49 2.15 -8.02 5.94
N ASP A 50 1.25 -8.61 6.70
CA ASP A 50 1.56 -9.71 7.60
C ASP A 50 1.49 -11.04 6.84
N TRP A 51 2.65 -11.61 6.58
CA TRP A 51 2.80 -12.89 5.87
C TRP A 51 2.76 -14.12 6.78
N SER A 52 2.57 -13.92 8.09
CA SER A 52 2.52 -15.03 9.07
C SER A 52 1.14 -15.70 9.16
N GLN A 53 0.18 -15.22 8.36
CA GLN A 53 -1.18 -15.75 8.26
C GLN A 53 -1.31 -16.80 7.16
#